data_AF-A0A1S2JYI4-F1
#
_entry.id   AF-A0A1S2JYI4-F1
#
_cell.length_a   1.000
_cell.length_b   1.000
_cell.length_c   1.000
_cell.angle_alpha   90.00
_cell.angle_beta   90.00
_cell.angle_gamma   90.00
#
_symmetry.space_group_name_H-M   'P 1'
#
loop_
_entity.id
_entity.type
_entity.pdbx_description
1 polymer ?
#
loop_
_entity_poly.entity_id
_entity_poly.type
_entity_poly.pdbx_seq_one_letter_code
_entity_poly.pdbx_strand_id
1 'polypeptide(L)'
;MTTTLLLLAADEPRSAEVTDWAARLGWVAGLLLFIALVYWLMRQGWKWRGSLQSALPELPGMPEAPGEARLSMSGRYHGSTTAGQWLDRIVAHGLGTRSRAELTLTDAGLHVARPGADDFFVPAGRLRGARLDKGIAGKVLAEGGLLVVTWEHGGQLIDSGFRSDRAAEHTDWVEALDSMTDTHTKNDTEGAAR
;
A
#
# COMPACT_ATOMS: atom_id res chain seq x y z
N MET A 1 -10.38 -91.51 -18.24
CA MET A 1 -9.39 -90.43 -18.42
C MET A 1 -9.99 -89.39 -19.35
N THR A 2 -10.81 -88.45 -18.88
CA THR A 2 -11.27 -87.29 -19.70
C THR A 2 -11.97 -86.22 -18.85
N THR A 3 -11.60 -86.02 -17.59
CA THR A 3 -12.30 -85.08 -16.68
C THR A 3 -11.46 -83.83 -16.36
N THR A 4 -10.26 -83.67 -16.93
CA THR A 4 -9.31 -82.63 -16.45
C THR A 4 -9.01 -81.51 -17.45
N LEU A 5 -9.50 -81.57 -18.70
CA LEU A 5 -9.10 -80.59 -19.73
C LEU A 5 -10.11 -79.46 -20.01
N LEU A 6 -11.30 -79.47 -19.40
CA LEU A 6 -12.33 -78.44 -19.65
C LEU A 6 -12.36 -77.29 -18.64
N LEU A 7 -11.50 -77.31 -17.62
CA LEU A 7 -11.47 -76.30 -16.54
C LEU A 7 -10.37 -75.22 -16.71
N LEU A 8 -9.60 -75.25 -17.80
CA LEU A 8 -8.45 -74.36 -18.02
C LEU A 8 -8.70 -73.20 -18.99
N ALA A 9 -9.93 -72.98 -19.47
CA ALA A 9 -10.22 -72.00 -20.51
C ALA A 9 -11.45 -71.12 -20.21
N ALA A 10 -11.61 -70.70 -18.96
CA ALA A 10 -12.56 -69.65 -18.60
C ALA A 10 -11.84 -68.49 -17.91
N ASP A 11 -10.80 -67.96 -18.57
CA ASP A 11 -10.38 -66.58 -18.30
C ASP A 11 -11.24 -65.72 -19.24
N GLU A 12 -12.39 -65.28 -18.71
CA GLU A 12 -13.28 -64.34 -19.38
C GLU A 12 -12.45 -63.13 -19.84
N PRO A 13 -12.59 -62.65 -21.09
CA PRO A 13 -11.95 -61.41 -21.50
C PRO A 13 -12.56 -60.28 -20.65
N ARG A 14 -11.87 -59.93 -19.56
CA ARG A 14 -12.21 -58.83 -18.67
C ARG A 14 -12.11 -57.56 -19.52
N SER A 15 -13.23 -57.19 -20.15
CA SER A 15 -13.36 -55.97 -20.94
C SER A 15 -12.83 -54.83 -20.08
N ALA A 16 -11.76 -54.19 -20.55
CA ALA A 16 -11.15 -53.08 -19.83
C ALA A 16 -12.26 -52.10 -19.49
N GLU A 17 -12.42 -51.77 -18.19
CA GLU A 17 -13.45 -50.83 -17.74
C GLU A 17 -13.34 -49.58 -18.60
N VAL A 18 -14.38 -49.34 -19.41
CA VAL A 18 -14.43 -48.18 -20.27
C VAL A 18 -14.32 -47.00 -19.31
N THR A 19 -13.25 -46.24 -19.50
CA THR A 19 -13.02 -44.98 -18.77
C THR A 19 -14.35 -44.29 -18.51
N ASP A 20 -14.67 -44.04 -17.25
CA ASP A 20 -15.90 -43.32 -16.89
C ASP A 20 -15.75 -41.86 -17.32
N TRP A 21 -16.06 -41.63 -18.60
CA TRP A 21 -16.00 -40.32 -19.23
C TRP A 21 -16.97 -39.34 -18.57
N ALA A 22 -18.08 -39.81 -18.02
CA ALA A 22 -19.02 -38.96 -17.29
C ALA A 22 -18.40 -38.46 -15.97
N ALA A 23 -17.75 -39.36 -15.20
CA ALA A 23 -17.01 -38.95 -14.01
C ALA A 23 -15.88 -37.98 -14.35
N ARG A 24 -15.10 -38.24 -15.41
CA ARG A 24 -14.02 -37.32 -15.85
C ARG A 24 -14.55 -35.96 -16.29
N LEU A 25 -15.62 -35.91 -17.07
CA LEU A 25 -16.28 -34.66 -17.46
C LEU A 25 -16.81 -33.90 -16.23
N GLY A 26 -17.36 -34.62 -15.25
CA GLY A 26 -17.77 -34.05 -13.96
C GLY A 26 -16.61 -33.42 -13.20
N TRP A 27 -15.47 -34.11 -13.08
CA TRP A 27 -14.26 -33.57 -12.46
C TRP A 27 -13.72 -32.35 -13.20
N VAL A 28 -13.69 -32.37 -14.53
CA VAL A 28 -13.24 -31.23 -15.35
C VAL A 28 -14.18 -30.04 -15.18
N ALA A 29 -15.49 -30.24 -15.22
CA ALA A 29 -16.47 -29.18 -15.00
C ALA A 29 -16.36 -28.59 -13.59
N GLY A 30 -16.20 -29.44 -12.57
CA GLY A 30 -15.97 -29.01 -11.20
C GLY A 30 -14.68 -28.19 -11.04
N LEU A 31 -13.59 -28.63 -11.67
CA LEU A 31 -12.31 -27.91 -11.67
C LEU A 31 -12.44 -26.54 -12.35
N LEU A 32 -13.10 -26.47 -13.50
CA LEU A 32 -13.33 -25.21 -14.22
C LEU A 32 -14.18 -24.24 -13.39
N LEU A 33 -15.22 -24.73 -12.72
CA LEU A 33 -16.07 -23.91 -11.86
C LEU A 33 -15.30 -23.41 -10.63
N PHE A 34 -14.45 -24.25 -10.03
CA PHE A 34 -13.57 -23.84 -8.94
C PHE A 34 -12.57 -22.77 -9.38
N ILE A 35 -11.93 -22.94 -10.54
CA ILE A 35 -11.02 -21.94 -11.12
C ILE A 35 -11.77 -20.62 -11.35
N ALA A 36 -12.96 -20.67 -11.96
CA ALA A 36 -13.79 -19.49 -12.19
C ALA A 36 -14.16 -18.78 -10.88
N LEU A 37 -14.49 -19.53 -9.82
CA LEU A 37 -14.77 -18.99 -8.49
C LEU A 37 -13.54 -18.30 -7.90
N VAL A 38 -12.35 -18.91 -7.98
CA VAL A 38 -11.10 -18.30 -7.51
C VAL A 38 -10.84 -16.99 -8.25
N TYR A 39 -10.94 -16.96 -9.58
CA TYR A 39 -10.79 -15.72 -10.36
C TYR A 39 -11.84 -14.67 -9.99
N TRP A 40 -13.07 -15.08 -9.71
CA TRP A 40 -14.13 -14.17 -9.27
C TRP A 40 -13.82 -13.57 -7.89
N LEU A 41 -13.35 -14.37 -6.93
CA LEU A 41 -12.93 -13.90 -5.61
C LEU A 41 -11.73 -12.95 -5.69
N MET A 42 -10.72 -13.26 -6.53
CA MET A 42 -9.59 -12.37 -6.79
C MET A 42 -10.07 -11.03 -7.37
N ARG A 43 -10.99 -11.06 -8.34
CA ARG A 43 -11.59 -9.85 -8.92
C ARG A 43 -12.35 -9.04 -7.88
N GLN A 44 -13.11 -9.68 -7.00
CA GLN A 44 -13.85 -8.99 -5.94
C GLN A 44 -12.91 -8.36 -4.91
N GLY A 45 -11.84 -9.07 -4.54
CA GLY A 45 -10.78 -8.53 -3.68
C GLY A 45 -10.09 -7.29 -4.27
N TRP A 46 -9.82 -7.29 -5.58
CA TRP A 46 -9.28 -6.09 -6.26
C TRP A 46 -10.27 -4.92 -6.31
N LYS A 47 -11.56 -5.18 -6.53
CA LYS A 47 -12.59 -4.12 -6.50
C LYS A 47 -12.72 -3.49 -5.11
N TRP A 48 -12.68 -4.31 -4.06
CA TRP A 48 -12.74 -3.84 -2.67
C TRP A 48 -11.51 -3.03 -2.28
N ARG A 49 -10.31 -3.44 -2.72
CA ARG A 49 -9.09 -2.64 -2.56
C ARG A 49 -9.16 -1.31 -3.29
N GLY A 50 -9.69 -1.29 -4.52
CA GLY A 50 -9.89 -0.05 -5.27
C GLY A 50 -10.86 0.93 -4.58
N SER A 51 -11.95 0.43 -3.98
CA SER A 51 -12.92 1.28 -3.27
C SER A 51 -12.38 1.89 -1.98
N LEU A 52 -11.36 1.27 -1.36
CA LEU A 52 -10.72 1.81 -0.16
C LEU A 52 -9.85 3.04 -0.45
N GLN A 53 -9.36 3.21 -1.68
CA GLN A 53 -8.53 4.35 -2.08
C GLN A 53 -9.32 5.48 -2.76
N SER A 54 -10.45 5.16 -3.40
CA SER A 54 -11.27 6.14 -4.14
C SER A 54 -12.08 7.09 -3.25
N ALA A 55 -12.09 6.86 -1.93
CA ALA A 55 -12.84 7.65 -0.96
C ALA A 55 -11.99 8.73 -0.25
N LEU A 56 -10.71 8.89 -0.62
CA LEU A 56 -9.88 9.93 -0.03
C LEU A 56 -10.45 11.31 -0.41
N PRO A 57 -10.77 12.16 0.57
CA PRO A 57 -11.28 13.51 0.31
C PRO A 57 -10.23 14.35 -0.41
N GLU A 58 -10.60 15.53 -0.91
CA GLU A 58 -9.62 16.43 -1.51
C GLU A 58 -8.52 16.81 -0.50
N LEU A 59 -7.30 16.97 -1.02
CA LEU A 59 -6.16 17.35 -0.19
C LEU A 59 -6.35 18.76 0.35
N PRO A 60 -5.94 19.04 1.60
CA PRO A 60 -5.97 20.39 2.15
C PRO A 60 -5.18 21.35 1.26
N GLY A 61 -5.78 22.51 0.97
CA GLY A 61 -5.08 23.62 0.33
C GLY A 61 -3.98 24.18 1.24
N MET A 62 -2.98 24.79 0.62
CA MET A 62 -1.96 25.52 1.35
C MET A 62 -2.58 26.74 2.06
N PRO A 63 -2.28 26.98 3.35
CA PRO A 63 -2.77 28.16 4.05
C PRO A 63 -2.16 29.43 3.43
N GLU A 64 -2.92 30.52 3.41
CA GLU A 64 -2.48 31.82 2.87
C GLU A 64 -1.24 32.38 3.59
N ALA A 65 -1.10 32.07 4.88
CA ALA A 65 0.03 32.45 5.72
C ALA A 65 0.60 31.20 6.42
N PRO A 66 1.47 30.43 5.75
CA PRO A 66 2.04 29.20 6.31
C PRO A 66 3.02 29.46 7.48
N GLY A 67 3.54 30.69 7.58
CA GLY A 67 4.54 31.07 8.57
C GLY A 67 5.98 30.91 8.07
N GLU A 68 6.94 31.05 8.98
CA GLU A 68 8.36 30.93 8.68
C GLU A 68 8.77 29.46 8.50
N ALA A 69 9.68 29.19 7.56
CA ALA A 69 10.20 27.86 7.31
C ALA A 69 11.15 27.44 8.44
N ARG A 70 10.80 26.37 9.16
CA ARG A 70 11.69 25.72 10.15
C ARG A 70 12.78 24.91 9.48
N LEU A 71 12.38 24.12 8.47
CA LEU A 71 13.27 23.30 7.66
C LEU A 71 12.83 23.35 6.20
N SER A 72 13.81 23.24 5.31
CA SER A 72 13.59 23.11 3.87
C SER A 72 14.58 22.12 3.29
N MET A 73 14.11 21.24 2.40
CA MET A 73 15.00 20.36 1.63
C MET A 73 14.49 20.13 0.22
N SER A 74 15.42 19.80 -0.68
CA SER A 74 15.11 19.31 -2.02
C SER A 74 15.44 17.83 -2.15
N GLY A 75 14.68 17.14 -2.98
CA GLY A 75 14.92 15.73 -3.21
C GLY A 75 13.93 15.09 -4.17
N ARG A 76 13.63 13.82 -3.89
CA ARG A 76 12.70 13.02 -4.67
C ARG A 76 11.59 12.45 -3.82
N TYR A 77 10.39 12.53 -4.38
CA TYR A 77 9.21 11.90 -3.86
C TYR A 77 9.01 10.54 -4.52
N HIS A 78 8.84 9.51 -3.68
CA HIS A 78 8.74 8.12 -4.12
C HIS A 78 7.29 7.62 -4.23
N GLY A 79 6.34 8.37 -3.70
CA GLY A 79 4.93 8.01 -3.64
C GLY A 79 4.43 7.86 -2.20
N SER A 80 3.11 7.84 -2.05
CA SER A 80 2.44 7.50 -0.79
C SER A 80 1.92 6.08 -0.80
N THR A 81 1.88 5.48 0.39
CA THR A 81 1.27 4.19 0.64
C THR A 81 0.36 4.25 1.86
N THR A 82 -0.55 3.28 2.00
CA THR A 82 -1.20 3.07 3.29
C THR A 82 -0.15 2.78 4.36
N ALA A 83 -0.27 3.37 5.54
CA ALA A 83 0.75 3.28 6.58
C ALA A 83 1.04 1.82 6.97
N GLY A 84 2.32 1.46 7.03
CA GLY A 84 2.79 0.10 7.31
C GLY A 84 2.56 -0.92 6.18
N GLN A 85 1.91 -0.52 5.08
CA GLN A 85 1.67 -1.35 3.89
C GLN A 85 2.45 -0.80 2.70
N TRP A 86 3.78 -0.91 2.73
CA TRP A 86 4.70 -0.30 1.75
C TRP A 86 4.49 -0.72 0.26
N LEU A 87 3.69 -1.75 0.00
CA LEU A 87 3.29 -2.17 -1.35
C LEU A 87 1.95 -1.56 -1.82
N ASP A 88 1.13 -1.09 -0.88
CA ASP A 88 -0.19 -0.54 -1.14
C ASP A 88 -0.10 0.93 -1.52
N ARG A 89 0.28 1.18 -2.78
CA ARG A 89 0.42 2.52 -3.34
C ARG A 89 -0.93 3.22 -3.45
N ILE A 90 -0.99 4.45 -2.94
CA ILE A 90 -2.15 5.33 -3.08
C ILE A 90 -2.06 6.06 -4.41
N VAL A 91 -3.05 5.90 -5.27
CA VAL A 91 -3.08 6.54 -6.61
C VAL A 91 -3.94 7.81 -6.62
N ALA A 92 -4.81 7.99 -5.62
CA ALA A 92 -5.65 9.17 -5.48
C ALA A 92 -4.82 10.47 -5.39
N HIS A 93 -5.37 11.57 -5.92
CA HIS A 93 -4.81 12.94 -5.81
C HIS A 93 -3.33 13.07 -6.20
N GLY A 94 -2.88 12.25 -7.17
CA GLY A 94 -1.49 12.27 -7.64
C GLY A 94 -0.46 11.78 -6.61
N LEU A 95 -0.89 11.23 -5.46
CA LEU A 95 0.02 10.77 -4.41
C LEU A 95 0.87 9.55 -4.84
N GLY A 96 0.46 8.82 -5.88
CA GLY A 96 1.21 7.67 -6.40
C GLY A 96 2.29 8.01 -7.41
N THR A 97 2.32 9.25 -7.90
CA THR A 97 3.23 9.71 -8.96
C THR A 97 4.57 10.09 -8.38
N ARG A 98 5.64 9.50 -8.91
CA ARG A 98 7.01 9.84 -8.53
C ARG A 98 7.41 11.17 -9.16
N SER A 99 8.08 12.02 -8.41
CA SER A 99 8.49 13.34 -8.89
C SER A 99 9.75 13.83 -8.16
N ARG A 100 10.29 14.98 -8.62
CA ARG A 100 11.10 15.83 -7.73
C ARG A 100 10.18 16.40 -6.66
N ALA A 101 10.74 16.68 -5.49
CA ALA A 101 10.01 17.32 -4.41
C ALA A 101 10.88 18.31 -3.67
N GLU A 102 10.26 19.39 -3.25
CA GLU A 102 10.80 20.41 -2.37
C GLU A 102 9.89 20.46 -1.14
N LEU A 103 10.47 20.15 0.02
CA LEU A 103 9.75 20.07 1.28
C LEU A 103 10.03 21.35 2.07
N THR A 104 8.98 21.92 2.66
CA THR A 104 9.09 23.03 3.59
C THR A 104 8.25 22.72 4.81
N LEU A 105 8.88 22.66 5.98
CA LEU A 105 8.20 22.49 7.26
C LEU A 105 7.99 23.85 7.90
N THR A 106 6.75 24.12 8.28
CA THR A 106 6.32 25.35 8.95
C THR A 106 5.48 25.00 10.17
N ASP A 107 5.16 25.98 11.01
CA ASP A 107 4.24 25.81 12.15
C ASP A 107 2.84 25.36 11.72
N ALA A 108 2.42 25.73 10.50
CA ALA A 108 1.14 25.30 9.95
C ALA A 108 1.15 23.83 9.50
N GLY A 109 2.30 23.29 9.12
CA GLY A 109 2.44 21.91 8.64
C GLY A 109 3.54 21.73 7.59
N LEU A 110 3.47 20.59 6.91
CA LEU A 110 4.40 20.19 5.86
C LEU A 110 3.85 20.55 4.48
N HIS A 111 4.56 21.41 3.77
CA HIS A 111 4.33 21.70 2.36
C HIS A 111 5.25 20.86 1.48
N VAL A 112 4.69 20.26 0.43
CA VAL A 112 5.41 19.47 -0.56
C VAL A 112 5.12 20.00 -1.95
N ALA A 113 6.05 20.81 -2.47
CA ALA A 113 6.03 21.25 -3.85
C ALA A 113 6.65 20.16 -4.74
N ARG A 114 5.97 19.77 -5.82
CA ARG A 114 6.36 18.70 -6.73
C ARG A 114 6.38 19.22 -8.17
N PRO A 115 7.47 19.85 -8.63
CA PRO A 115 7.56 20.34 -10.00
C PRO A 115 7.22 19.25 -11.03
N GLY A 116 6.17 19.47 -11.82
CA GLY A 116 5.67 18.52 -12.82
C GLY A 116 4.65 17.49 -12.31
N ALA A 117 4.18 17.63 -11.06
CA ALA A 117 3.06 16.89 -10.48
C ALA A 117 2.25 17.82 -9.54
N ASP A 118 1.15 17.35 -8.97
CA ASP A 118 0.32 18.18 -8.09
C ASP A 118 1.00 18.43 -6.75
N ASP A 119 0.99 19.66 -6.25
CA ASP A 119 1.50 19.96 -4.91
C ASP A 119 0.54 19.47 -3.83
N PHE A 120 1.03 19.29 -2.61
CA PHE A 120 0.14 18.99 -1.49
C PHE A 120 0.64 19.54 -0.16
N PHE A 121 -0.31 19.74 0.75
CA PHE A 121 -0.06 20.24 2.09
C PHE A 121 -0.61 19.26 3.13
N VAL A 122 0.19 19.00 4.17
CA VAL A 122 -0.18 18.20 5.32
C VAL A 122 -0.23 19.11 6.55
N PRO A 123 -1.42 19.43 7.07
CA PRO A 123 -1.56 20.24 8.27
C PRO A 123 -0.84 19.62 9.47
N ALA A 124 -0.30 20.46 10.35
CA ALA A 124 0.37 20.07 11.59
C ALA A 124 -0.42 19.02 12.39
N GLY A 125 -1.72 19.26 12.59
CA GLY A 125 -2.57 18.36 13.37
C GLY A 125 -2.91 17.02 12.71
N ARG A 126 -2.52 16.84 11.45
CA ARG A 126 -2.64 15.57 10.73
C ARG A 126 -1.34 14.80 10.67
N LEU A 127 -0.20 15.39 11.05
CA LEU A 127 1.06 14.67 11.16
C LEU A 127 1.01 13.68 12.32
N ARG A 128 1.61 12.51 12.11
CA ARG A 128 1.67 11.42 13.11
C ARG A 128 3.10 10.98 13.42
N GLY A 129 4.08 11.70 12.90
CA GLY A 129 5.51 11.45 13.09
C GLY A 129 6.23 11.11 11.80
N ALA A 130 7.54 10.91 11.92
CA ALA A 130 8.40 10.53 10.80
C ALA A 130 9.39 9.44 11.20
N ARG A 131 9.91 8.71 10.21
CA ARG A 131 10.93 7.69 10.44
C ARG A 131 11.86 7.56 9.26
N LEU A 132 13.02 6.97 9.51
CA LEU A 132 13.90 6.48 8.46
C LEU A 132 13.50 5.06 8.11
N ASP A 133 13.31 4.78 6.82
CA ASP A 133 12.90 3.46 6.34
C ASP A 133 13.78 3.00 5.17
N LYS A 134 13.66 1.73 4.82
CA LYS A 134 14.37 1.10 3.70
C LYS A 134 13.50 1.01 2.46
N GLY A 135 12.17 1.08 2.58
CA GLY A 135 11.32 0.91 1.41
C GLY A 135 9.95 1.55 1.48
N ILE A 136 9.49 2.00 0.31
CA ILE A 136 8.16 2.56 0.12
C ILE A 136 7.71 2.39 -1.33
N ALA A 137 6.41 2.24 -1.52
CA ALA A 137 5.76 2.15 -2.83
C ALA A 137 6.41 1.12 -3.78
N GLY A 138 6.83 -0.03 -3.25
CA GLY A 138 7.48 -1.09 -4.02
C GLY A 138 8.96 -0.87 -4.35
N LYS A 139 9.62 0.13 -3.75
CA LYS A 139 11.07 0.36 -3.92
C LYS A 139 11.81 0.19 -2.62
N VAL A 140 12.92 -0.55 -2.66
CA VAL A 140 13.87 -0.70 -1.54
C VAL A 140 15.14 0.10 -1.86
N LEU A 141 15.65 0.81 -0.86
CA LEU A 141 16.88 1.59 -0.87
C LEU A 141 17.81 1.10 0.25
N ALA A 142 19.02 1.67 0.31
CA ALA A 142 19.93 1.45 1.44
C ALA A 142 19.30 1.95 2.75
N GLU A 143 19.73 1.34 3.86
CA GLU A 143 19.31 1.70 5.22
C GLU A 143 19.50 3.19 5.51
N GLY A 144 18.47 3.82 6.06
CA GLY A 144 18.48 5.25 6.36
C GLY A 144 18.34 6.17 5.13
N GLY A 145 18.12 5.60 3.93
CA GLY A 145 18.10 6.38 2.68
C GLY A 145 16.76 7.02 2.32
N LEU A 146 15.74 6.87 3.16
CA LEU A 146 14.38 7.34 2.92
C LEU A 146 13.78 7.93 4.20
N LEU A 147 13.33 9.17 4.12
CA LEU A 147 12.43 9.77 5.10
C LEU A 147 11.00 9.36 4.76
N VAL A 148 10.31 8.72 5.71
CA VAL A 148 8.89 8.43 5.61
C VAL A 148 8.15 9.30 6.62
N VAL A 149 7.23 10.10 6.12
CA VAL A 149 6.34 10.93 6.95
C VAL A 149 4.98 10.26 7.03
N THR A 150 4.52 9.97 8.25
CA THR A 150 3.21 9.38 8.51
C THR A 150 2.21 10.49 8.82
N TRP A 151 1.06 10.48 8.16
CA TRP A 151 0.01 11.48 8.36
C TRP A 151 -1.38 10.91 8.15
N GLU A 152 -2.39 11.56 8.73
CA GLU A 152 -3.79 11.17 8.63
C GLU A 152 -4.52 11.96 7.55
N HIS A 153 -5.34 11.27 6.76
CA HIS A 153 -6.19 11.91 5.78
C HIS A 153 -7.44 11.07 5.51
N GLY A 154 -8.62 11.68 5.69
CA GLY A 154 -9.88 11.01 5.41
C GLY A 154 -10.12 9.77 6.28
N GLY A 155 -9.57 9.74 7.49
CA GLY A 155 -9.67 8.58 8.39
C GLY A 155 -8.69 7.45 8.08
N GLN A 156 -7.72 7.67 7.19
CA GLN A 156 -6.66 6.71 6.86
C GLN A 156 -5.29 7.27 7.24
N LEU A 157 -4.38 6.39 7.66
CA LEU A 157 -2.97 6.73 7.84
C LEU A 157 -2.19 6.47 6.55
N ILE A 158 -1.43 7.47 6.15
CA ILE A 158 -0.68 7.52 4.90
C ILE A 158 0.81 7.69 5.24
N ASP A 159 1.65 6.85 4.63
CA ASP A 159 3.10 6.99 4.62
C ASP A 159 3.52 7.69 3.31
N SER A 160 4.19 8.83 3.39
CA SER A 160 4.76 9.54 2.23
C SER A 160 6.28 9.47 2.25
N GLY A 161 6.88 8.97 1.16
CA GLY A 161 8.32 8.70 1.09
C GLY A 161 9.13 9.74 0.33
N PHE A 162 10.20 10.22 0.96
CA PHE A 162 11.10 11.24 0.44
C PHE A 162 12.56 10.85 0.56
N ARG A 163 13.35 11.20 -0.45
CA ARG A 163 14.80 11.07 -0.40
C ARG A 163 15.42 12.44 -0.65
N SER A 164 16.11 12.99 0.34
CA SER A 164 16.85 14.25 0.20
C SER A 164 18.00 14.04 -0.79
N ASP A 165 18.35 15.10 -1.50
CA ASP A 165 19.58 15.16 -2.28
C ASP A 165 20.82 15.11 -1.36
N ARG A 166 20.69 15.50 -0.07
CA ARG A 166 21.74 15.39 0.95
C ARG A 166 21.31 14.44 2.08
N ALA A 167 22.01 13.30 2.19
CA ALA A 167 21.64 12.23 3.13
C ALA A 167 21.62 12.66 4.61
N ALA A 168 22.45 13.64 5.00
CA ALA A 168 22.53 14.11 6.38
C ALA A 168 21.26 14.82 6.89
N GLU A 169 20.39 15.29 5.97
CA GLU A 169 19.21 16.06 6.36
C GLU A 169 18.09 15.18 6.96
N HIS A 170 18.08 13.88 6.71
CA HIS A 170 16.94 13.03 7.08
C HIS A 170 16.70 12.91 8.59
N THR A 171 17.76 12.88 9.40
CA THR A 171 17.63 12.79 10.88
C THR A 171 17.01 14.06 11.44
N ASP A 172 17.49 15.22 11.03
CA ASP A 172 16.97 16.54 11.48
C ASP A 172 15.48 16.68 11.16
N TRP A 173 15.05 16.15 10.01
CA TRP A 173 13.65 16.14 9.61
C TRP A 173 12.77 15.23 10.47
N VAL A 174 13.28 14.07 10.89
CA VAL A 174 12.57 13.19 11.83
C VAL A 174 12.37 13.91 13.16
N GLU A 175 13.43 14.46 13.73
CA GLU A 175 13.38 15.17 15.02
C GLU A 175 12.41 16.38 14.97
N ALA A 176 12.44 17.15 13.89
CA ALA A 176 11.56 18.31 13.74
C ALA A 176 10.08 17.92 13.57
N LEU A 177 9.77 16.83 12.85
CA LEU A 177 8.38 16.36 12.68
C LEU A 177 7.83 15.71 13.95
N ASP A 178 8.66 14.96 14.68
CA ASP A 178 8.25 14.32 15.93
C ASP A 178 8.00 15.38 17.02
N SER A 179 8.89 16.36 17.17
CA SER A 179 8.68 17.48 18.12
C SER A 179 7.42 18.30 17.82
N MET A 180 7.06 18.46 16.54
CA MET A 180 5.82 19.12 16.12
C MET A 180 4.58 18.30 16.51
N THR A 181 4.63 16.98 16.31
CA THR A 181 3.54 16.05 16.64
C THR A 181 3.30 16.00 18.15
N ASP A 182 4.38 15.98 18.95
CA ASP A 182 4.31 16.01 20.41
C ASP A 182 3.69 17.30 20.94
N THR A 183 4.04 18.44 20.34
CA THR A 183 3.51 19.75 20.71
C THR A 183 2.00 19.83 20.45
N HIS A 184 1.55 19.32 19.30
CA HIS A 184 0.13 19.32 18.96
C HIS A 184 -0.68 18.41 19.90
N THR A 185 -0.17 17.22 20.19
CA THR A 185 -0.83 16.26 21.10
C THR A 185 -1.04 16.84 22.51
N LYS A 186 -0.06 17.59 23.02
CA LYS A 186 -0.18 18.29 24.30
C LYS A 186 -1.25 19.39 24.27
N ASN A 187 -1.24 20.21 23.22
CA ASN A 187 -2.20 21.30 23.07
C ASN A 187 -3.65 20.81 22.96
N ASP A 188 -3.89 19.70 22.26
CA ASP A 188 -5.23 19.08 22.15
C ASP A 188 -5.74 18.58 23.51
N THR A 189 -4.84 18.01 24.32
CA THR A 189 -5.17 17.50 25.66
C THR A 189 -5.50 18.64 26.62
N GLU A 190 -4.77 19.75 26.57
CA GLU A 190 -5.04 20.94 27.39
C GLU A 190 -6.30 21.70 26.93
N GLY A 191 -6.57 21.74 25.62
CA GLY A 191 -7.78 22.33 25.06
C GLY A 191 -9.06 21.55 25.39
N ALA A 192 -8.98 20.23 25.48
CA ALA A 192 -10.11 19.36 25.86
C ALA A 192 -10.42 19.37 27.36
N ALA A 193 -9.50 19.85 28.20
CA ALA A 193 -9.65 19.92 29.65
C ALA A 193 -10.26 21.25 30.15
N ARG A 194 -10.60 22.17 29.24
CA ARG A 194 -11.25 23.46 29.53
C ARG A 194 -12.69 23.48 29.04
#